data_AF-E8M896-F1
#
_entry.id   AF-E8M896-F1
#
_cell.length_a   1.000
_cell.length_b   1.000
_cell.length_c   1.000
_cell.angle_alpha   90.00
_cell.angle_beta   90.00
_cell.angle_gamma   90.00
#
_symmetry.space_group_name_H-M   'P 1'
#
loop_
_entity.id
_entity.type
_entity.pdbx_description
1 polymer ?
#
loop_
_entity_poly.entity_id
_entity_poly.type
_entity_poly.pdbx_seq_one_letter_code
_entity_poly.pdbx_strand_id
1 'polypeptide(L)'
;MTLKQRFQYKLLPKVVDKYIEFRNSCIEKNLRKLKVTSILVDNTVLFHGVTHETAWISSGRKKWGDTTIDTGYLSRIPVHRNGCEDREFASIKYLPSIVDLARRGVIELCLSDELKDEQLTQPMGRFQGYGMFDNSLFKALDMRIIHDPDYTLAIGFGCRSLEEQRKDRLASKSDPLYQDLIRVLGKKNSQDIWHIVLAERNDCYCFLTMDFRLVKNLETQKNNPVVRSLKTKVLTPEQFGLEVNLPPISPRFYSYHMADCPVNSELNWHDSKRQKPRKNK
;
A
#
# COMPACT_ATOMS: atom_id res chain seq x y z
N MET A 1 24.19 -21.59 -12.50
CA MET A 1 23.88 -20.53 -11.51
C MET A 1 25.17 -20.22 -10.75
N THR A 2 25.66 -18.98 -10.80
CA THR A 2 26.93 -18.59 -10.16
C THR A 2 26.81 -18.50 -8.64
N LEU A 3 27.91 -18.57 -7.89
CA LEU A 3 27.91 -18.42 -6.42
C LEU A 3 27.27 -17.08 -6.01
N LYS A 4 27.56 -16.01 -6.76
CA LYS A 4 26.96 -14.68 -6.61
C LYS A 4 25.44 -14.70 -6.76
N GLN A 5 24.92 -15.37 -7.79
CA GLN A 5 23.47 -15.51 -7.98
C GLN A 5 22.83 -16.32 -6.84
N ARG A 6 23.48 -17.40 -6.39
CA ARG A 6 22.96 -18.19 -5.26
C ARG A 6 22.86 -17.35 -3.99
N PHE A 7 23.86 -16.52 -3.73
CA PHE A 7 23.84 -15.57 -2.61
C PHE A 7 22.69 -14.56 -2.76
N GLN A 8 22.62 -13.85 -3.89
CA GLN A 8 21.64 -12.77 -4.11
C GLN A 8 20.19 -13.25 -4.07
N TYR A 9 19.88 -14.42 -4.65
CA TYR A 9 18.50 -14.88 -4.79
C TYR A 9 18.01 -15.76 -3.64
N LYS A 10 18.91 -16.46 -2.92
CA LYS A 10 18.51 -17.39 -1.85
C LYS A 10 18.89 -16.95 -0.45
N LEU A 11 20.06 -16.32 -0.28
CA LEU A 11 20.59 -15.98 1.04
C LEU A 11 20.28 -14.53 1.42
N LEU A 12 20.48 -13.59 0.50
CA LEU A 12 20.27 -12.16 0.74
C LEU A 12 18.85 -11.84 1.24
N PRO A 13 17.76 -12.40 0.66
CA PRO A 13 16.41 -12.15 1.20
C PRO A 13 16.27 -12.56 2.67
N LYS A 14 16.79 -13.72 3.05
CA LYS A 14 16.77 -14.21 4.44
C LYS A 14 17.58 -13.34 5.39
N VAL A 15 18.71 -12.80 4.92
CA VAL A 15 19.54 -11.86 5.70
C VAL A 15 18.80 -10.54 5.91
N VAL A 16 18.15 -10.04 4.86
CA VAL A 16 17.31 -8.83 4.94
C VAL A 16 16.16 -9.04 5.91
N ASP A 17 15.44 -10.17 5.83
CA ASP A 17 14.33 -10.46 6.74
C ASP A 17 14.80 -10.44 8.20
N LYS A 18 15.90 -11.14 8.52
CA LYS A 18 16.49 -11.13 9.86
C LYS A 18 16.94 -9.74 10.32
N TYR A 19 17.51 -8.95 9.41
CA TYR A 19 17.91 -7.58 9.72
C TYR A 19 16.69 -6.73 10.10
N ILE A 20 15.60 -6.83 9.34
CA ILE A 20 14.37 -6.07 9.58
C ILE A 20 13.71 -6.53 10.88
N GLU A 21 13.60 -7.84 11.09
CA GLU A 21 13.09 -8.43 12.32
C GLU A 21 13.87 -7.93 13.55
N PHE A 22 15.20 -7.96 13.49
CA PHE A 22 16.07 -7.44 14.56
C PHE A 22 15.81 -5.96 14.82
N ARG A 23 15.68 -5.16 13.75
CA ARG A 23 15.38 -3.72 13.85
C ARG A 23 13.99 -3.45 14.46
N ASN A 24 13.04 -4.35 14.25
CA ASN A 24 11.67 -4.23 14.76
C ASN A 24 11.45 -4.88 16.13
N SER A 25 12.35 -5.75 16.59
CA SER A 25 12.19 -6.54 17.83
C SER A 25 11.98 -5.67 19.07
N CYS A 26 12.61 -4.50 19.13
CA CYS A 26 12.44 -3.56 20.25
C CYS A 26 11.13 -2.76 20.17
N ILE A 27 10.46 -2.72 19.01
CA ILE A 27 9.28 -1.89 18.77
C ILE A 27 8.00 -2.51 19.34
N GLU A 28 7.96 -3.84 19.48
CA GLU A 28 6.79 -4.53 20.04
C GLU A 28 6.41 -4.00 21.43
N LYS A 29 7.40 -3.62 22.25
CA LYS A 29 7.17 -3.01 23.56
C LYS A 29 6.43 -1.68 23.44
N ASN A 30 6.79 -0.86 22.45
CA ASN A 30 6.12 0.42 22.19
C ASN A 30 4.70 0.20 21.67
N LEU A 31 4.51 -0.74 20.75
CA LEU A 31 3.19 -1.10 20.21
C LEU A 31 2.24 -1.57 21.32
N ARG A 32 2.71 -2.44 22.22
CA ARG A 32 1.93 -2.88 23.39
C ARG A 32 1.58 -1.72 24.33
N LYS A 33 2.55 -0.84 24.61
CA LYS A 33 2.32 0.35 25.45
C LYS A 33 1.25 1.28 24.86
N LEU A 34 1.29 1.47 23.55
CA LEU A 34 0.32 2.28 22.80
C LEU A 34 -0.98 1.53 22.47
N LYS A 35 -1.07 0.24 22.82
CA LYS A 35 -2.20 -0.64 22.51
C LYS A 35 -2.52 -0.71 21.01
N VAL A 36 -1.49 -0.70 20.17
CA VAL A 36 -1.65 -0.91 18.73
C VAL A 36 -1.97 -2.38 18.48
N THR A 37 -3.21 -2.68 18.09
CA THR A 37 -3.68 -4.05 17.83
C THR A 37 -3.93 -4.28 16.34
N SER A 38 -4.73 -3.42 15.71
CA SER A 38 -5.11 -3.53 14.31
C SER A 38 -5.03 -2.19 13.57
N ILE A 39 -4.83 -2.25 12.26
CA ILE A 39 -4.71 -1.09 11.38
C ILE A 39 -5.54 -1.35 10.12
N LEU A 40 -6.49 -0.46 9.82
CA LEU A 40 -7.21 -0.50 8.54
C LEU A 40 -6.33 0.12 7.46
N VAL A 41 -6.00 -0.63 6.41
CA VAL A 41 -5.08 -0.20 5.35
C VAL A 41 -5.86 0.27 4.13
N ASP A 42 -5.62 1.51 3.71
CA ASP A 42 -6.19 2.06 2.49
C ASP A 42 -5.56 1.47 1.21
N ASN A 43 -6.33 1.44 0.13
CA ASN A 43 -5.90 1.08 -1.21
C ASN A 43 -4.77 1.97 -1.74
N THR A 44 -4.68 3.23 -1.29
CA THR A 44 -3.55 4.11 -1.62
C THR A 44 -2.22 3.58 -1.06
N VAL A 45 -2.24 2.99 0.14
CA VAL A 45 -1.05 2.35 0.74
C VAL A 45 -0.67 1.11 -0.06
N LEU A 46 -1.64 0.28 -0.45
CA LEU A 46 -1.39 -0.92 -1.28
C LEU A 46 -0.78 -0.55 -2.63
N PHE A 47 -1.29 0.53 -3.26
CA PHE A 47 -0.72 1.06 -4.51
C PHE A 47 0.76 1.43 -4.35
N HIS A 48 1.13 2.09 -3.25
CA HIS A 48 2.51 2.45 -2.97
C HIS A 48 3.36 1.29 -2.39
N GLY A 49 2.71 0.20 -1.99
CA GLY A 49 3.36 -1.05 -1.60
C GLY A 49 4.02 -1.80 -2.75
N VAL A 50 3.65 -1.50 -4.00
CA VAL A 50 4.36 -1.96 -5.21
C VAL A 50 5.66 -1.19 -5.32
N THR A 51 6.76 -1.83 -4.92
CA THR A 51 8.07 -1.18 -4.76
C THR A 51 9.05 -1.53 -5.86
N HIS A 52 8.76 -2.58 -6.61
CA HIS A 52 9.53 -2.99 -7.78
C HIS A 52 8.59 -3.29 -8.95
N GLU A 53 9.01 -2.87 -10.13
CA GLU A 53 8.26 -3.05 -11.37
C GLU A 53 9.16 -3.67 -12.45
N THR A 54 8.51 -4.24 -13.45
CA THR A 54 9.16 -4.86 -14.61
C THR A 54 9.55 -3.80 -15.61
N ALA A 55 10.83 -3.79 -15.99
CA ALA A 55 11.37 -2.90 -17.01
C ALA A 55 12.03 -3.71 -18.14
N TRP A 56 11.97 -3.17 -19.35
CA TRP A 56 12.77 -3.63 -20.47
C TRP A 56 14.16 -2.99 -20.40
N ILE A 57 15.21 -3.82 -20.31
CA ILE A 57 16.60 -3.40 -20.31
C ILE A 57 17.18 -3.65 -21.70
N SER A 58 17.43 -2.57 -22.45
CA SER A 58 18.06 -2.67 -23.77
C SER A 58 19.50 -3.16 -23.63
N SER A 59 19.88 -4.15 -24.44
CA SER A 59 21.25 -4.60 -24.66
C SER A 59 21.84 -4.02 -25.95
N GLY A 60 21.17 -3.04 -26.53
CA GLY A 60 21.56 -2.37 -27.76
C GLY A 60 20.79 -2.86 -28.99
N ARG A 61 21.02 -2.18 -30.10
CA ARG A 61 20.40 -2.48 -31.39
C ARG A 61 21.22 -3.49 -32.17
N LYS A 62 20.56 -4.50 -32.74
CA LYS A 62 21.19 -5.48 -33.64
C LYS A 62 20.44 -5.52 -34.97
N LYS A 63 21.18 -5.69 -36.07
CA LYS A 63 20.59 -5.99 -37.37
C LYS A 63 20.10 -7.44 -37.37
N TRP A 64 18.84 -7.62 -37.73
CA TRP A 64 18.21 -8.90 -37.98
C TRP A 64 17.69 -8.90 -39.42
N GLY A 65 18.50 -9.44 -40.34
CA GLY A 65 18.32 -9.18 -41.78
C GLY A 65 18.46 -7.69 -42.09
N ASP A 66 17.49 -7.14 -42.83
CA ASP A 66 17.46 -5.72 -43.22
C ASP A 66 16.89 -4.79 -42.13
N THR A 67 16.34 -5.33 -41.04
CA THR A 67 15.72 -4.52 -39.98
C THR A 67 16.64 -4.40 -38.77
N THR A 68 16.70 -3.21 -38.17
CA THR A 68 17.39 -3.01 -36.89
C THR A 68 16.39 -3.14 -35.75
N ILE A 69 16.57 -4.14 -34.91
CA ILE A 69 15.73 -4.38 -33.73
C ILE A 69 16.45 -3.97 -32.46
N ASP A 70 15.72 -3.37 -31.52
CA ASP A 70 16.22 -3.17 -30.16
C ASP A 70 16.17 -4.50 -29.42
N THR A 71 17.34 -4.98 -29.01
CA THR A 71 17.46 -6.22 -28.24
C THR A 71 17.54 -5.89 -26.76
N GLY A 72 17.09 -6.81 -25.92
CA GLY A 72 17.01 -6.57 -24.49
C GLY A 72 16.37 -7.73 -23.75
N TYR A 73 16.10 -7.52 -22.47
CA TYR A 73 15.44 -8.49 -21.61
C TYR A 73 14.58 -7.78 -20.57
N LEU A 74 13.59 -8.50 -20.04
CA LEU A 74 12.79 -8.02 -18.92
C LEU A 74 13.57 -8.21 -17.61
N SER A 75 13.53 -7.20 -16.75
CA SER A 75 14.13 -7.25 -15.41
C SER A 75 13.22 -6.58 -14.41
N ARG A 76 13.23 -7.08 -13.17
CA ARG A 76 12.72 -6.34 -12.02
C ARG A 76 13.68 -5.19 -11.70
N ILE A 77 13.13 -3.99 -11.51
CA ILE A 77 13.86 -2.83 -11.00
C ILE A 77 13.07 -2.16 -9.86
N PRO A 78 13.74 -1.54 -8.88
CA PRO A 78 13.10 -0.66 -7.91
C PRO A 78 12.33 0.49 -8.58
N VAL A 79 11.17 0.86 -8.03
CA VAL A 79 10.41 2.02 -8.53
C VAL A 79 11.14 3.32 -8.23
N HIS A 80 11.63 3.47 -6.99
CA HIS A 80 12.22 4.70 -6.49
C HIS A 80 13.75 4.59 -6.44
N ARG A 81 14.44 5.69 -6.76
CA ARG A 81 15.89 5.79 -6.56
C ARG A 81 16.26 5.77 -5.07
N ASN A 82 17.49 5.36 -4.77
CA ASN A 82 18.05 5.54 -3.42
C ASN A 82 18.14 7.04 -3.08
N GLY A 83 17.80 7.40 -1.85
CA GLY A 83 17.85 8.78 -1.39
C GLY A 83 16.81 9.71 -2.03
N CYS A 84 15.73 9.16 -2.60
CA CYS A 84 14.58 9.96 -3.02
C CYS A 84 14.04 10.77 -1.83
N GLU A 85 13.79 12.07 -2.01
CA GLU A 85 13.26 12.97 -0.98
C GLU A 85 11.77 13.26 -1.17
N ASP A 86 11.12 12.59 -2.12
CA ASP A 86 9.70 12.76 -2.38
C ASP A 86 8.87 12.38 -1.15
N ARG A 87 7.79 13.12 -0.94
CA ARG A 87 6.89 12.94 0.22
C ARG A 87 6.30 11.53 0.28
N GLU A 88 5.93 10.97 -0.87
CA GLU A 88 5.47 9.59 -0.99
C GLU A 88 6.54 8.62 -0.50
N PHE A 89 7.79 8.81 -0.95
CA PHE A 89 8.89 7.92 -0.59
C PHE A 89 9.24 7.99 0.90
N ALA A 90 9.09 9.15 1.53
CA ALA A 90 9.22 9.29 2.98
C ALA A 90 8.32 8.30 3.75
N SER A 91 7.06 8.19 3.33
CA SER A 91 6.10 7.20 3.86
C SER A 91 6.42 5.77 3.45
N ILE A 92 6.79 5.53 2.19
CA ILE A 92 7.07 4.18 1.67
C ILE A 92 8.20 3.48 2.47
N LYS A 93 9.18 4.23 2.99
CA LYS A 93 10.27 3.68 3.83
C LYS A 93 9.77 2.99 5.11
N TYR A 94 8.56 3.27 5.58
CA TYR A 94 8.02 2.64 6.79
C TYR A 94 7.23 1.36 6.49
N LEU A 95 6.81 1.16 5.24
CA LEU A 95 6.03 -0.02 4.84
C LEU A 95 6.75 -1.35 5.09
N PRO A 96 8.06 -1.51 4.84
CA PRO A 96 8.77 -2.74 5.19
C PRO A 96 8.62 -3.16 6.65
N SER A 97 8.71 -2.20 7.57
CA SER A 97 8.62 -2.46 9.00
C SER A 97 7.19 -2.81 9.42
N ILE A 98 6.19 -2.11 8.86
CA ILE A 98 4.76 -2.39 9.08
C ILE A 98 4.42 -3.80 8.60
N VAL A 99 4.86 -4.16 7.40
CA VAL A 99 4.59 -5.48 6.81
C VAL A 99 5.29 -6.60 7.59
N ASP A 100 6.54 -6.41 8.03
CA ASP A 100 7.23 -7.38 8.88
C ASP A 100 6.47 -7.64 10.19
N LEU A 101 6.04 -6.58 10.88
CA LEU A 101 5.27 -6.69 12.12
C LEU A 101 3.94 -7.44 11.90
N ALA A 102 3.29 -7.19 10.75
CA ALA A 102 2.07 -7.89 10.37
C ALA A 102 2.31 -9.39 10.09
N ARG A 103 3.37 -9.72 9.34
CA ARG A 103 3.74 -11.13 9.04
C ARG A 103 4.04 -11.92 10.31
N ARG A 104 4.61 -11.28 11.33
CA ARG A 104 4.90 -11.90 12.62
C ARG A 104 3.70 -11.89 13.59
N GLY A 105 2.56 -11.36 13.17
CA GLY A 105 1.33 -11.29 13.99
C GLY A 105 1.42 -10.32 15.16
N VAL A 106 2.34 -9.36 15.14
CA VAL A 106 2.47 -8.33 16.19
C VAL A 106 1.37 -7.29 16.07
N ILE A 107 1.01 -6.95 14.85
CA ILE A 107 -0.14 -6.10 14.51
C ILE A 107 -0.97 -6.81 13.46
N GLU A 108 -2.26 -6.54 13.44
CA GLU A 108 -3.15 -7.03 12.39
C GLU A 108 -3.37 -5.93 11.34
N LEU A 109 -3.20 -6.25 10.06
CA LEU A 109 -3.62 -5.37 8.97
C LEU A 109 -4.97 -5.82 8.46
N CYS A 110 -5.88 -4.86 8.35
CA CYS A 110 -7.25 -5.07 7.93
C CYS A 110 -7.54 -4.35 6.61
N LEU A 111 -8.50 -4.87 5.86
CA LEU A 111 -9.19 -4.18 4.76
C LEU A 111 -10.68 -4.04 5.10
N SER A 112 -11.43 -3.34 4.27
CA SER A 112 -12.90 -3.30 4.36
C SER A 112 -13.55 -3.86 3.11
N ASP A 113 -14.82 -4.25 3.20
CA ASP A 113 -15.60 -4.69 2.03
C ASP A 113 -15.62 -3.61 0.93
N GLU A 114 -15.77 -2.33 1.30
CA GLU A 114 -15.74 -1.21 0.34
C GLU A 114 -14.37 -1.04 -0.33
N LEU A 115 -13.27 -1.18 0.42
CA LEU A 115 -11.93 -1.15 -0.16
C LEU A 115 -11.69 -2.34 -1.10
N LYS A 116 -12.27 -3.51 -0.78
CA LYS A 116 -12.17 -4.70 -1.63
C LYS A 116 -12.99 -4.52 -2.91
N ASP A 117 -14.18 -3.93 -2.82
CA ASP A 117 -15.01 -3.55 -3.97
C ASP A 117 -14.28 -2.58 -4.91
N GLU A 118 -13.60 -1.57 -4.36
CA GLU A 118 -12.75 -0.68 -5.16
C GLU A 118 -11.66 -1.43 -5.91
N GLN A 119 -11.03 -2.43 -5.29
CA GLN A 119 -10.02 -3.23 -5.96
C GLN A 119 -10.58 -4.03 -7.14
N LEU A 120 -11.86 -4.42 -7.09
CA LEU A 120 -12.55 -5.09 -8.20
C LEU A 120 -12.87 -4.11 -9.35
N THR A 121 -13.12 -2.84 -9.03
CA THR A 121 -13.39 -1.79 -10.05
C THR A 121 -12.14 -1.28 -10.75
N GLN A 122 -10.97 -1.43 -10.12
CA GLN A 122 -9.70 -0.91 -10.63
C GLN A 122 -8.85 -2.06 -11.20
N PRO A 123 -7.95 -1.80 -12.17
CA PRO A 123 -7.06 -2.84 -12.67
C PRO A 123 -6.23 -3.44 -11.53
N MET A 124 -6.25 -4.77 -11.35
CA MET A 124 -5.57 -5.46 -10.24
C MET A 124 -4.07 -5.10 -10.13
N GLY A 125 -3.41 -4.82 -11.27
CA GLY A 125 -2.00 -4.42 -11.29
C GLY A 125 -1.72 -3.07 -10.60
N ARG A 126 -2.76 -2.30 -10.30
CA ARG A 126 -2.66 -1.12 -9.42
C ARG A 126 -2.23 -1.50 -8.01
N PHE A 127 -2.60 -2.66 -7.48
CA PHE A 127 -2.27 -3.05 -6.09
C PHE A 127 -1.18 -4.13 -6.02
N GLN A 128 -1.04 -4.93 -7.08
CA GLN A 128 -0.10 -6.05 -7.13
C GLN A 128 1.09 -5.83 -8.08
N GLY A 129 1.00 -4.86 -8.99
CA GLY A 129 1.93 -4.67 -10.11
C GLY A 129 1.35 -5.13 -11.45
N TYR A 130 1.71 -4.44 -12.53
CA TYR A 130 1.23 -4.76 -13.90
C TYR A 130 2.16 -5.71 -14.65
N GLY A 131 3.45 -5.70 -14.31
CA GLY A 131 4.47 -6.47 -14.99
C GLY A 131 4.67 -7.86 -14.40
N MET A 132 5.24 -8.74 -15.22
CA MET A 132 5.49 -10.15 -14.89
C MET A 132 6.38 -10.33 -13.65
N PHE A 133 7.32 -9.40 -13.44
CA PHE A 133 8.33 -9.46 -12.39
C PHE A 133 8.10 -8.44 -11.27
N ASP A 134 6.93 -7.80 -11.23
CA ASP A 134 6.62 -6.80 -10.22
C ASP A 134 6.61 -7.41 -8.81
N ASN A 135 6.89 -6.58 -7.81
CA ASN A 135 6.87 -7.00 -6.41
C ASN A 135 6.18 -5.97 -5.53
N SER A 136 5.16 -6.44 -4.79
CA SER A 136 4.49 -5.70 -3.73
C SER A 136 4.98 -6.18 -2.37
N LEU A 137 5.22 -5.25 -1.44
CA LEU A 137 5.58 -5.59 -0.07
C LEU A 137 4.46 -6.38 0.62
N PHE A 138 3.20 -6.09 0.30
CA PHE A 138 2.02 -6.77 0.84
C PHE A 138 1.74 -8.12 0.19
N LYS A 139 2.58 -8.56 -0.77
CA LYS A 139 2.45 -9.88 -1.38
C LYS A 139 2.54 -10.97 -0.30
N ALA A 140 1.60 -11.91 -0.37
CA ALA A 140 1.46 -13.03 0.56
C ALA A 140 1.17 -12.64 2.03
N LEU A 141 0.72 -11.41 2.28
CA LEU A 141 0.15 -11.06 3.57
C LEU A 141 -1.36 -11.28 3.53
N ASP A 142 -1.89 -12.03 4.49
CA ASP A 142 -3.32 -12.15 4.69
C ASP A 142 -3.81 -10.95 5.50
N MET A 143 -4.83 -10.26 4.99
CA MET A 143 -5.43 -9.09 5.65
C MET A 143 -6.87 -9.41 5.99
N ARG A 144 -7.22 -9.30 7.27
CA ARG A 144 -8.60 -9.52 7.72
C ARG A 144 -9.53 -8.52 7.06
N ILE A 145 -10.63 -9.01 6.50
CA ILE A 145 -11.66 -8.13 5.94
C ILE A 145 -12.63 -7.78 7.05
N ILE A 146 -12.76 -6.48 7.32
CA ILE A 146 -13.78 -5.94 8.19
C ILE A 146 -15.06 -5.84 7.37
N HIS A 147 -16.05 -6.61 7.81
CA HIS A 147 -17.34 -6.64 7.15
C HIS A 147 -18.22 -5.48 7.59
N ASP A 148 -18.81 -4.81 6.61
CA ASP A 148 -19.81 -3.79 6.85
C ASP A 148 -21.20 -4.45 6.81
N PRO A 149 -21.97 -4.45 7.91
CA PRO A 149 -23.26 -5.15 7.99
C PRO A 149 -24.26 -4.74 6.90
N ASP A 150 -24.18 -3.51 6.43
CA ASP A 150 -25.07 -2.97 5.39
C ASP A 150 -24.43 -3.05 3.99
N TYR A 151 -23.30 -3.75 3.85
CA TYR A 151 -22.66 -3.93 2.57
C TYR A 151 -23.45 -4.90 1.70
N THR A 152 -23.75 -4.45 0.48
CA THR A 152 -24.45 -5.23 -0.52
C THR A 152 -23.81 -5.03 -1.88
N LEU A 153 -23.62 -6.11 -2.62
CA LEU A 153 -23.00 -6.11 -3.94
C LEU A 153 -23.90 -6.87 -4.91
N ALA A 154 -24.40 -6.19 -5.94
CA ALA A 154 -25.20 -6.80 -7.00
C ALA A 154 -24.39 -6.86 -8.30
N ILE A 155 -24.15 -8.07 -8.81
CA ILE A 155 -23.49 -8.30 -10.10
C ILE A 155 -24.47 -9.06 -10.98
N GLY A 156 -24.80 -8.51 -12.15
CA GLY A 156 -25.75 -9.12 -13.06
C GLY A 156 -26.20 -8.21 -14.20
N PHE A 157 -26.89 -8.79 -15.17
CA PHE A 157 -27.48 -8.04 -16.27
C PHE A 157 -28.59 -7.11 -15.74
N GLY A 158 -28.52 -5.83 -16.06
CA GLY A 158 -29.46 -4.81 -15.56
C GLY A 158 -29.11 -4.22 -14.19
N CYS A 159 -28.02 -4.65 -13.54
CA CYS A 159 -27.53 -4.01 -12.32
C CYS A 159 -26.87 -2.66 -12.64
N ARG A 160 -26.95 -1.71 -11.69
CA ARG A 160 -26.20 -0.45 -11.73
C ARG A 160 -24.69 -0.71 -11.72
N SER A 161 -23.90 0.26 -12.17
CA SER A 161 -22.44 0.15 -12.07
C SER A 161 -21.99 0.07 -10.61
N LEU A 162 -20.83 -0.55 -10.35
CA LEU A 162 -20.28 -0.68 -8.99
C LEU A 162 -20.06 0.68 -8.30
N GLU A 163 -19.65 1.70 -9.06
CA GLU A 163 -19.50 3.06 -8.55
C GLU A 163 -20.84 3.69 -8.13
N GLU A 164 -21.91 3.46 -8.88
CA GLU A 164 -23.26 3.94 -8.52
C GLU A 164 -23.80 3.20 -7.30
N GLN A 165 -23.65 1.87 -7.25
CA GLN A 165 -24.04 1.08 -6.10
C GLN A 165 -23.33 1.57 -4.82
N ARG A 166 -22.02 1.86 -4.90
CA ARG A 166 -21.27 2.43 -3.77
C ARG A 166 -21.82 3.80 -3.35
N LYS A 167 -22.11 4.69 -4.31
CA LYS A 167 -22.71 6.00 -4.00
C LYS A 167 -24.06 5.86 -3.30
N ASP A 168 -24.89 4.93 -3.75
CA ASP A 168 -26.19 4.65 -3.16
C ASP A 168 -26.04 4.10 -1.73
N ARG A 169 -25.14 3.12 -1.52
CA ARG A 169 -24.85 2.55 -0.19
C ARG A 169 -24.36 3.60 0.79
N LEU A 170 -23.41 4.45 0.37
CA LEU A 170 -22.88 5.53 1.19
C LEU A 170 -23.95 6.58 1.50
N ALA A 171 -24.82 6.89 0.54
CA ALA A 171 -25.93 7.83 0.74
C ALA A 171 -26.99 7.28 1.71
N SER A 172 -27.18 5.96 1.79
CA SER A 172 -28.12 5.33 2.72
C SER A 172 -27.59 5.11 4.13
N LYS A 173 -26.29 5.37 4.41
CA LYS A 173 -25.72 5.18 5.74
C LYS A 173 -26.32 6.15 6.76
N SER A 174 -26.90 5.59 7.82
CA SER A 174 -27.49 6.36 8.92
C SER A 174 -26.62 6.44 10.17
N ASP A 175 -25.37 5.95 10.14
CA ASP A 175 -24.48 6.00 11.30
C ASP A 175 -24.28 7.47 11.76
N PRO A 176 -24.52 7.79 13.05
CA PRO A 176 -24.39 9.16 13.55
C PRO A 176 -23.00 9.77 13.35
N LEU A 177 -21.94 8.99 13.61
CA LEU A 177 -20.55 9.44 13.45
C LEU A 177 -20.26 9.75 11.97
N TYR A 178 -20.78 8.92 11.07
CA TYR A 178 -20.67 9.17 9.64
C TYR A 178 -21.27 10.50 9.22
N GLN A 179 -22.51 10.77 9.66
CA GLN A 179 -23.21 12.01 9.32
C GLN A 179 -22.51 13.24 9.89
N ASP A 180 -22.01 13.15 11.13
CA ASP A 180 -21.27 14.24 11.77
C ASP A 180 -19.93 14.51 11.07
N LEU A 181 -19.18 13.46 10.70
CA LEU A 181 -17.94 13.62 9.94
C LEU A 181 -18.19 14.17 8.53
N ILE A 182 -19.29 13.79 7.86
CA ILE A 182 -19.67 14.39 6.57
C ILE A 182 -19.90 15.90 6.69
N ARG A 183 -20.53 16.36 7.77
CA ARG A 183 -20.77 17.80 8.00
C ARG A 183 -19.46 18.57 8.19
N VAL A 184 -18.46 17.95 8.80
CA VAL A 184 -17.16 18.57 9.09
C VAL A 184 -16.21 18.50 7.88
N LEU A 185 -16.09 17.34 7.26
CA LEU A 185 -15.08 17.05 6.22
C LEU A 185 -15.62 17.16 4.80
N GLY A 186 -16.94 17.25 4.65
CA GLY A 186 -17.64 17.42 3.38
C GLY A 186 -17.95 16.10 2.66
N LYS A 187 -19.09 16.08 1.96
CA LYS A 187 -19.61 14.91 1.23
C LYS A 187 -18.67 14.38 0.13
N LYS A 188 -17.73 15.18 -0.36
CA LYS A 188 -16.75 14.76 -1.37
C LYS A 188 -15.82 13.66 -0.86
N ASN A 189 -15.59 13.58 0.46
CA ASN A 189 -14.76 12.57 1.10
C ASN A 189 -15.61 11.44 1.71
N SER A 190 -16.86 11.27 1.27
CA SER A 190 -17.83 10.33 1.88
C SER A 190 -17.34 8.90 1.98
N GLN A 191 -16.51 8.45 1.04
CA GLN A 191 -15.92 7.12 1.05
C GLN A 191 -14.81 6.99 2.10
N ASP A 192 -13.85 7.91 2.09
CA ASP A 192 -12.78 7.97 3.11
C ASP A 192 -13.34 8.10 4.52
N ILE A 193 -14.38 8.93 4.69
CA ILE A 193 -15.08 9.10 5.96
C ILE A 193 -15.70 7.78 6.43
N TRP A 194 -16.29 6.99 5.51
CA TRP A 194 -16.84 5.70 5.88
C TRP A 194 -15.75 4.72 6.35
N HIS A 195 -14.56 4.73 5.73
CA HIS A 195 -13.44 3.93 6.22
C HIS A 195 -12.96 4.34 7.61
N ILE A 196 -12.96 5.64 7.93
CA ILE A 196 -12.65 6.14 9.28
C ILE A 196 -13.68 5.64 10.29
N VAL A 197 -14.98 5.72 9.95
CA VAL A 197 -16.06 5.21 10.81
C VAL A 197 -15.90 3.71 11.03
N LEU A 198 -15.65 2.95 9.97
CA LEU A 198 -15.49 1.50 10.08
C LEU A 198 -14.28 1.13 10.94
N ALA A 199 -13.16 1.82 10.78
CA ALA A 199 -11.99 1.66 11.63
C ALA A 199 -12.30 1.97 13.10
N GLU A 200 -13.04 3.04 13.39
CA GLU A 200 -13.48 3.40 14.74
C GLU A 200 -14.40 2.34 15.36
N ARG A 201 -15.38 1.84 14.61
CA ARG A 201 -16.32 0.81 15.08
C ARG A 201 -15.66 -0.54 15.36
N ASN A 202 -14.48 -0.78 14.78
CA ASN A 202 -13.73 -2.03 14.93
C ASN A 202 -12.49 -1.87 15.83
N ASP A 203 -12.41 -0.77 16.59
CA ASP A 203 -11.31 -0.46 17.50
C ASP A 203 -9.92 -0.55 16.82
N CYS A 204 -9.85 -0.16 15.55
CA CYS A 204 -8.57 -0.05 14.85
C CYS A 204 -7.75 1.08 15.48
N TYR A 205 -6.44 0.87 15.62
CA TYR A 205 -5.54 1.91 16.11
C TYR A 205 -5.53 3.11 15.17
N CYS A 206 -5.42 2.83 13.87
CA CYS A 206 -5.49 3.85 12.85
C CYS A 206 -6.09 3.34 11.53
N PHE A 207 -6.60 4.29 10.76
CA PHE A 207 -6.77 4.17 9.33
C PHE A 207 -5.49 4.68 8.64
N LEU A 208 -4.77 3.77 8.00
CA LEU A 208 -3.49 4.02 7.36
C LEU A 208 -3.71 4.38 5.88
N THR A 209 -3.38 5.61 5.51
CA THR A 209 -3.61 6.12 4.14
C THR A 209 -2.40 6.89 3.61
N MET A 210 -2.24 6.91 2.29
CA MET A 210 -1.32 7.84 1.61
C MET A 210 -2.05 9.00 0.94
N ASP A 211 -3.35 9.19 1.18
CA ASP A 211 -4.03 10.45 0.85
C ASP A 211 -3.62 11.55 1.83
N PHE A 212 -2.55 12.24 1.45
CA PHE A 212 -2.02 13.36 2.21
C PHE A 212 -2.98 14.55 2.33
N ARG A 213 -3.98 14.68 1.43
CA ARG A 213 -4.99 15.74 1.51
C ARG A 213 -5.99 15.41 2.60
N LEU A 214 -6.46 14.17 2.67
CA LEU A 214 -7.35 13.70 3.74
C LEU A 214 -6.71 13.91 5.11
N VAL A 215 -5.47 13.44 5.29
CA VAL A 215 -4.71 13.62 6.55
C VAL A 215 -4.60 15.11 6.91
N LYS A 216 -4.22 15.96 5.96
CA LYS A 216 -4.10 17.41 6.20
C LYS A 216 -5.45 18.05 6.57
N ASN A 217 -6.53 17.62 5.93
CA ASN A 217 -7.87 18.12 6.22
C ASN A 217 -8.30 17.78 7.65
N LEU A 218 -8.06 16.54 8.09
CA LEU A 218 -8.33 16.11 9.46
C LEU A 218 -7.49 16.86 10.49
N GLU A 219 -6.19 17.03 10.22
CA GLU A 219 -5.29 17.82 11.09
C GLU A 219 -5.75 19.27 11.23
N THR A 220 -6.26 19.87 10.15
CA THR A 220 -6.82 21.23 10.18
C THR A 220 -8.07 21.30 11.05
N GLN A 221 -8.84 20.21 11.13
CA GLN A 221 -10.07 20.09 11.91
C GLN A 221 -9.86 19.41 13.27
N LYS A 222 -8.62 19.21 13.74
CA LYS A 222 -8.32 18.45 14.97
C LYS A 222 -8.97 18.99 16.25
N ASN A 223 -9.32 20.28 16.27
CA ASN A 223 -9.99 20.94 17.39
C ASN A 223 -11.52 20.83 17.30
N ASN A 224 -12.07 20.39 16.16
CA ASN A 224 -13.50 20.14 16.02
C ASN A 224 -13.90 18.98 16.95
N PRO A 225 -14.98 19.12 17.75
CA PRO A 225 -15.39 18.10 18.72
C PRO A 225 -15.55 16.69 18.12
N VAL A 226 -16.06 16.59 16.89
CA VAL A 226 -16.28 15.29 16.21
C VAL A 226 -14.94 14.61 15.94
N VAL A 227 -14.00 15.33 15.30
CA VAL A 227 -12.67 14.79 14.97
C VAL A 227 -11.87 14.49 16.23
N ARG A 228 -11.94 15.38 17.23
CA ARG A 228 -11.26 15.21 18.52
C ARG A 228 -11.75 13.99 19.30
N SER A 229 -13.01 13.60 19.10
CA SER A 229 -13.62 12.45 19.81
C SER A 229 -13.22 11.08 19.24
N LEU A 230 -12.64 11.05 18.02
CA LEU A 230 -12.19 9.80 17.41
C LEU A 230 -11.05 9.19 18.23
N LYS A 231 -11.17 7.89 18.54
CA LYS A 231 -10.06 7.11 19.11
C LYS A 231 -9.08 6.68 18.02
N THR A 232 -9.62 6.34 16.86
CA THR A 232 -8.89 5.93 15.67
C THR A 232 -8.21 7.13 15.05
N LYS A 233 -6.90 6.99 14.82
CA LYS A 233 -6.12 8.01 14.13
C LYS A 233 -6.18 7.83 12.62
N VAL A 234 -5.99 8.89 11.85
CA VAL A 234 -5.79 8.79 10.40
C VAL A 234 -4.36 9.19 10.10
N LEU A 235 -3.53 8.22 9.73
CA LEU A 235 -2.08 8.39 9.68
C LEU A 235 -1.53 7.97 8.32
N THR A 236 -0.46 8.64 7.89
CA THR A 236 0.43 8.10 6.87
C THR A 236 1.34 7.02 7.46
N PRO A 237 1.93 6.14 6.63
CA PRO A 237 2.97 5.22 7.08
C PRO A 237 4.13 5.90 7.82
N GLU A 238 4.53 7.10 7.38
CA GLU A 238 5.54 7.90 8.08
C GLU A 238 5.07 8.37 9.45
N GLN A 239 3.86 8.94 9.54
CA GLN A 239 3.32 9.42 10.82
C GLN A 239 3.17 8.26 11.82
N PHE A 240 2.62 7.13 11.38
CA PHE A 240 2.52 5.93 12.20
C PHE A 240 3.91 5.45 12.64
N GLY A 241 4.86 5.41 11.71
CA GLY A 241 6.22 4.99 11.98
C GLY A 241 6.92 5.89 13.00
N LEU A 242 6.81 7.21 12.86
CA LEU A 242 7.37 8.14 13.85
C LEU A 242 6.71 7.99 15.22
N GLU A 243 5.40 7.80 15.27
CA GLU A 243 4.64 7.69 16.52
C GLU A 243 5.03 6.45 17.34
N VAL A 244 5.28 5.32 16.68
CA VAL A 244 5.66 4.06 17.35
C VAL A 244 7.17 3.81 17.31
N ASN A 245 7.94 4.77 16.79
CA ASN A 245 9.40 4.74 16.62
C ASN A 245 9.90 3.61 15.68
N LEU A 246 9.16 3.31 14.60
CA LEU A 246 9.61 2.37 13.58
C LEU A 246 10.88 2.88 12.89
N PRO A 247 11.81 1.96 12.56
CA PRO A 247 12.92 2.30 11.70
C PRO A 247 12.42 2.52 10.26
N PRO A 248 12.86 3.60 9.58
CA PRO A 248 12.69 3.72 8.14
C PRO A 248 13.65 2.75 7.43
N ILE A 249 13.14 1.97 6.50
CA ILE A 249 13.85 0.92 5.77
C ILE A 249 13.62 1.10 4.27
N SER A 250 14.71 1.16 3.50
CA SER A 250 14.59 1.29 2.04
C SER A 250 13.92 0.04 1.45
N PRO A 251 12.85 0.18 0.65
CA PRO A 251 12.26 -0.96 -0.04
C PRO A 251 13.22 -1.68 -0.98
N ARG A 252 14.31 -1.02 -1.43
CA ARG A 252 15.32 -1.66 -2.31
C ARG A 252 15.93 -2.91 -1.69
N PHE A 253 15.94 -3.05 -0.36
CA PHE A 253 16.35 -4.29 0.29
C PHE A 253 15.51 -5.50 -0.15
N TYR A 254 14.30 -5.28 -0.66
CA TYR A 254 13.39 -6.32 -1.15
C TYR A 254 13.58 -6.67 -2.63
N SER A 255 14.64 -6.18 -3.29
CA SER A 255 14.86 -6.39 -4.74
C SER A 255 14.84 -7.86 -5.15
N TYR A 256 15.44 -8.73 -4.32
CA TYR A 256 15.60 -10.15 -4.61
C TYR A 256 14.55 -11.04 -3.93
N HIS A 257 13.62 -10.49 -3.15
CA HIS A 257 12.60 -11.28 -2.47
C HIS A 257 11.66 -11.95 -3.47
N MET A 258 11.49 -13.27 -3.31
CA MET A 258 10.67 -14.11 -4.20
C MET A 258 11.01 -13.92 -5.68
N ALA A 259 12.26 -13.56 -6.01
CA ALA A 259 12.69 -13.38 -7.38
C ALA A 259 13.12 -14.73 -7.97
N ASP A 260 12.55 -15.06 -9.12
CA ASP A 260 12.95 -16.14 -10.03
C ASP A 260 13.32 -15.61 -11.43
N CYS A 261 13.39 -14.29 -11.55
CA CYS A 261 13.61 -13.51 -12.77
C CYS A 261 14.86 -12.64 -12.66
N PRO A 262 15.37 -12.06 -13.76
CA PRO A 262 16.45 -11.09 -13.70
C PRO A 262 16.07 -9.88 -12.81
N VAL A 263 16.96 -9.51 -11.90
CA VAL A 263 16.84 -8.35 -11.02
C VAL A 263 18.00 -7.39 -11.27
N ASN A 264 17.68 -6.11 -11.44
CA ASN A 264 18.67 -5.05 -11.57
C ASN A 264 18.41 -3.98 -10.51
N SER A 265 18.96 -4.22 -9.31
CA SER A 265 18.74 -3.40 -8.12
C SER A 265 19.40 -2.02 -8.18
N GLU A 266 20.33 -1.80 -9.12
CA GLU A 266 21.02 -0.52 -9.28
C GLU A 266 20.19 0.47 -10.10
N LEU A 267 19.31 -0.03 -10.98
CA LEU A 267 18.41 0.79 -11.78
C LEU A 267 17.17 1.23 -10.98
N ASN A 268 16.42 2.15 -11.57
CA ASN A 268 15.08 2.57 -11.14
C ASN A 268 14.36 3.29 -12.27
N TRP A 269 13.07 3.57 -12.11
CA TRP A 269 12.36 4.45 -13.05
C TRP A 269 12.89 5.87 -12.99
N HIS A 270 13.02 6.53 -14.15
CA HIS A 270 13.63 7.86 -14.27
C HIS A 270 13.02 8.90 -13.31
N ASP A 271 11.70 8.91 -13.17
CA ASP A 271 10.99 9.85 -12.30
C ASP A 271 10.80 9.35 -10.87
N SER A 272 11.41 8.21 -10.51
CA SER A 272 11.20 7.53 -9.22
C SER A 272 9.71 7.29 -8.89
N LYS A 273 8.89 7.04 -9.92
CA LYS A 273 7.44 6.86 -9.81
C LYS A 273 7.01 5.61 -10.56
N ARG A 274 5.90 5.03 -10.09
CA ARG A 274 5.26 3.88 -10.73
C ARG A 274 4.83 4.22 -12.15
N GLN A 275 5.02 3.29 -13.07
CA GLN A 275 4.55 3.47 -14.44
C GLN A 275 3.03 3.42 -14.50
N LYS A 276 2.42 4.34 -15.24
CA LYS A 276 0.99 4.28 -15.52
C LYS A 276 0.73 3.12 -16.47
N PRO A 277 -0.36 2.36 -16.30
CA PRO A 277 -0.75 1.36 -17.29
C PRO A 277 -0.90 2.05 -18.64
N ARG A 278 -0.25 1.50 -19.68
CA ARG A 278 -0.46 1.95 -21.05
C ARG A 278 -1.93 1.69 -21.38
N LYS A 279 -2.70 2.75 -21.62
CA LYS A 279 -4.03 2.58 -22.22
C LYS A 279 -3.80 1.96 -23.59
N ASN A 280 -4.29 0.74 -23.80
CA ASN A 280 -4.36 0.19 -25.14
C ASN A 280 -5.16 1.18 -25.99
N LYS A 281 -4.51 1.73 -27.02
CA LYS A 281 -5.19 2.48 -28.09
C LYS A 281 -5.76 1.48 -29.06
#